data_AF-A0AAV4SR27-F1
#
_entry.id   AF-A0AAV4SR27-F1
#
_cell.length_a   1.000
_cell.length_b   1.000
_cell.length_c   1.000
_cell.angle_alpha   90.00
_cell.angle_beta   90.00
_cell.angle_gamma   90.00
#
_symmetry.space_group_name_H-M   'P 1'
#
loop_
_entity.id
_entity.type
_entity.pdbx_description
1 polymer ?
#
loop_
_entity_poly.entity_id
_entity_poly.type
_entity_poly.pdbx_seq_one_letter_code
_entity_poly.pdbx_strand_id
1 'polypeptide(L)'
;MVKNSMSKLLLRTLHTKFPEQRNLPASCAALNRYFSSKPNRDTKTPRILITGSLGQLGTGLAKKLRAHYGAENVIMSDIIKAPKQILNAGPYIYADILDFKNLQEIIVNYRIDWLVHFSALLSAIGEDNVPLAMRVNVEGLHNVMELAKQYRLKIFVPSTIGALDQTPPGILLQISVCKDLALFMEFPKFMPSYLAK
;
A
#
# COMPACT_ATOMS: atom_id res chain seq x y z
N MET A 1 11.12 -13.31 -58.03
CA MET A 1 12.07 -13.91 -57.07
C MET A 1 12.61 -12.82 -56.14
N VAL A 2 11.79 -12.29 -55.22
CA VAL A 2 12.18 -11.20 -54.30
C VAL A 2 11.52 -11.44 -52.94
N LYS A 3 12.13 -12.30 -52.12
CA LYS A 3 11.83 -12.42 -50.69
C LYS A 3 13.13 -12.77 -49.96
N ASN A 4 14.07 -11.83 -49.88
CA ASN A 4 15.19 -11.99 -48.93
C ASN A 4 15.94 -10.71 -48.51
N SER A 5 15.41 -9.51 -48.78
CA SER A 5 16.10 -8.25 -48.41
C SER A 5 15.39 -7.40 -47.34
N MET A 6 14.23 -7.84 -46.83
CA MET A 6 13.46 -7.10 -45.82
C MET A 6 13.61 -7.65 -44.38
N SER A 7 14.27 -8.80 -44.21
CA SER A 7 14.47 -9.42 -42.88
C SER A 7 15.77 -8.99 -42.19
N LYS A 8 16.78 -8.51 -42.94
CA LYS A 8 18.05 -8.04 -42.37
C LYS A 8 18.07 -6.56 -41.99
N LEU A 9 17.17 -5.75 -42.54
CA LEU A 9 17.07 -4.33 -42.18
C LEU A 9 16.29 -4.12 -40.87
N LEU A 10 15.29 -4.97 -40.59
CA LEU A 10 14.53 -4.96 -39.33
C LEU A 10 15.31 -5.49 -38.13
N LEU A 11 16.29 -6.39 -38.34
CA LEU A 11 17.14 -6.89 -37.25
C LEU A 11 18.24 -5.90 -36.82
N ARG A 12 18.63 -4.93 -37.67
CA ARG A 12 19.63 -3.91 -37.31
C ARG A 12 19.05 -2.71 -36.57
N THR A 13 17.73 -2.52 -36.60
CA THR A 13 17.05 -1.43 -35.89
C THR A 13 16.74 -1.75 -34.42
N LEU A 14 16.91 -3.01 -33.99
CA LEU A 14 16.71 -3.43 -32.60
C LEU A 14 17.96 -3.27 -31.70
N HIS A 15 19.06 -2.72 -32.22
CA HIS A 15 20.31 -2.58 -31.49
C HIS A 15 20.80 -1.13 -31.29
N THR A 16 19.98 -0.12 -31.58
CA THR A 16 20.41 1.29 -31.47
C THR A 16 19.33 2.21 -30.90
N LYS A 17 19.14 2.12 -29.57
CA LYS A 17 18.93 3.27 -28.65
C LYS A 17 18.54 2.76 -27.26
N PHE A 18 19.51 2.21 -26.53
CA PHE A 18 19.57 2.45 -25.10
C PHE A 18 20.68 3.47 -24.90
N PRO A 19 20.38 4.71 -24.47
CA PRO A 19 21.43 5.63 -24.11
C PRO A 19 22.22 5.01 -22.95
N GLU A 20 23.53 5.09 -23.11
CA GLU A 20 24.58 4.64 -22.23
C GLU A 20 24.28 4.97 -20.76
N GLN A 21 24.38 3.95 -19.91
CA GLN A 21 24.18 4.04 -18.46
C GLN A 21 25.20 5.00 -17.83
N ARG A 22 24.87 6.28 -17.76
CA ARG A 22 25.55 7.24 -16.89
C ARG A 22 24.49 8.06 -16.17
N ASN A 23 24.29 7.69 -14.89
CA ASN A 23 23.38 8.29 -13.91
C ASN A 23 21.89 7.89 -14.02
N LEU A 24 21.55 6.67 -13.61
CA LEU A 24 20.17 6.35 -13.24
C LEU A 24 19.84 6.96 -11.86
N PRO A 25 18.65 7.58 -11.66
CA PRO A 25 18.24 8.07 -10.34
C PRO A 25 18.18 6.89 -9.35
N ALA A 26 18.50 7.13 -8.07
CA ALA A 26 18.59 6.09 -7.04
C ALA A 26 17.34 5.22 -6.93
N SER A 27 16.16 5.76 -7.27
CA SER A 27 14.88 5.02 -7.33
C SER A 27 14.89 3.92 -8.38
N CYS A 28 15.43 4.16 -9.58
CA CYS A 28 15.50 3.18 -10.66
C CYS A 28 16.45 2.02 -10.34
N ALA A 29 17.58 2.30 -9.68
CA ALA A 29 18.52 1.25 -9.25
C ALA A 29 17.91 0.38 -8.13
N ALA A 30 17.22 0.99 -7.16
CA ALA A 30 16.53 0.27 -6.09
C ALA A 30 15.38 -0.60 -6.62
N LEU A 31 14.57 -0.07 -7.55
CA LEU A 31 13.51 -0.81 -8.23
C LEU A 31 14.07 -1.98 -9.04
N ASN A 32 15.13 -1.75 -9.81
CA ASN A 32 15.73 -2.81 -10.61
C ASN A 32 16.32 -3.92 -9.73
N ARG A 33 16.99 -3.57 -8.62
CA ARG A 33 17.46 -4.55 -7.61
C ARG A 33 16.30 -5.29 -6.96
N TYR A 34 15.22 -4.59 -6.62
CA TYR A 34 14.03 -5.21 -6.03
C TYR A 34 13.43 -6.25 -6.98
N PHE A 35 13.20 -5.90 -8.25
CA PHE A 35 12.64 -6.86 -9.22
C PHE A 35 13.62 -7.98 -9.59
N SER A 36 14.92 -7.70 -9.71
CA SER A 36 15.95 -8.71 -10.03
C SER A 36 16.17 -9.71 -8.90
N SER A 37 16.02 -9.28 -7.64
CA SER A 37 16.18 -10.15 -6.46
C SER A 37 14.90 -10.88 -6.06
N LYS A 38 13.76 -10.58 -6.72
CA LYS A 38 12.48 -11.21 -6.42
C LYS A 38 12.43 -12.59 -7.10
N PRO A 39 12.29 -13.69 -6.32
CA PRO A 39 12.27 -15.04 -6.89
C PRO A 39 11.05 -15.23 -7.81
N ASN A 40 11.21 -16.06 -8.85
CA ASN A 40 10.14 -16.39 -9.80
C ASN A 40 8.97 -17.08 -9.06
N ARG A 41 7.74 -16.61 -9.27
CA ARG A 41 6.65 -16.68 -8.28
C ARG A 41 5.70 -17.88 -8.42
N ASP A 42 6.18 -19.05 -8.83
CA ASP A 42 5.26 -20.17 -9.06
C ASP A 42 4.90 -20.97 -7.78
N THR A 43 5.60 -20.79 -6.65
CA THR A 43 5.37 -21.61 -5.43
C THR A 43 5.58 -20.94 -4.06
N LYS A 44 5.84 -19.63 -3.96
CA LYS A 44 6.24 -19.01 -2.68
C LYS A 44 5.09 -18.33 -1.92
N THR A 45 4.98 -18.61 -0.63
CA THR A 45 4.07 -17.91 0.32
C THR A 45 4.34 -16.40 0.30
N PRO A 46 3.30 -15.54 0.17
CA PRO A 46 3.48 -14.09 0.08
C PRO A 46 4.04 -13.50 1.36
N ARG A 47 4.87 -12.45 1.24
CA ARG A 47 5.27 -11.59 2.37
C ARG A 47 4.24 -10.48 2.57
N ILE A 48 3.68 -10.41 3.78
CA ILE A 48 2.55 -9.53 4.09
C ILE A 48 3.00 -8.47 5.10
N LEU A 49 2.78 -7.20 4.79
CA LEU A 49 2.91 -6.07 5.70
C LEU A 49 1.52 -5.60 6.12
N ILE A 50 1.30 -5.41 7.43
CA ILE A 50 0.05 -4.84 7.97
C ILE A 50 0.40 -3.53 8.67
N THR A 51 -0.01 -2.39 8.13
CA THR A 51 0.16 -1.08 8.80
C THR A 51 -1.04 -0.81 9.71
N GLY A 52 -0.83 -0.14 10.85
CA GLY A 52 -1.91 0.10 11.83
C GLY A 52 -2.36 -1.19 12.51
N SER A 53 -1.42 -2.11 12.67
CA SER A 53 -1.68 -3.49 13.07
C SER A 53 -2.05 -3.65 14.55
N LEU A 54 -1.78 -2.66 15.40
CA LEU A 54 -2.16 -2.68 16.82
C LEU A 54 -3.60 -2.20 17.04
N GLY A 55 -4.29 -1.77 15.97
CA GLY A 55 -5.73 -1.50 16.02
C GLY A 55 -6.58 -2.76 16.29
N GLN A 56 -7.89 -2.53 16.48
CA GLN A 56 -8.84 -3.59 16.85
C GLN A 56 -8.85 -4.77 15.86
N LEU A 57 -8.77 -4.49 14.55
CA LEU A 57 -8.80 -5.52 13.50
C LEU A 57 -7.42 -6.11 13.19
N GLY A 58 -6.36 -5.31 13.34
CA GLY A 58 -5.01 -5.65 12.91
C GLY A 58 -4.43 -6.87 13.61
N THR A 59 -4.57 -6.94 14.93
CA THR A 59 -4.03 -8.05 15.74
C THR A 59 -4.72 -9.38 15.43
N GLY A 60 -6.04 -9.38 15.28
CA GLY A 60 -6.83 -10.55 14.93
C GLY A 60 -6.52 -11.06 13.51
N LEU A 61 -6.40 -10.13 12.55
CA LEU A 61 -6.00 -10.49 11.19
C LEU A 61 -4.58 -11.06 11.15
N ALA A 62 -3.63 -10.41 11.83
CA ALA A 62 -2.24 -10.88 11.89
C ALA A 62 -2.16 -12.30 12.44
N LYS A 63 -2.90 -12.62 13.50
CA LYS A 63 -2.96 -13.99 14.07
C LYS A 63 -3.43 -15.02 13.03
N LYS A 64 -4.50 -14.71 12.28
CA LYS A 64 -5.01 -15.60 11.22
C LYS A 64 -4.00 -15.76 10.09
N LEU A 65 -3.47 -14.65 9.57
CA LEU A 65 -2.50 -14.68 8.47
C LEU A 65 -1.22 -15.40 8.86
N ARG A 66 -0.73 -15.24 10.11
CA ARG A 66 0.42 -15.98 10.62
C ARG A 66 0.17 -17.48 10.69
N ALA A 67 -1.04 -17.90 11.06
CA ALA A 67 -1.42 -19.32 11.05
C ALA A 67 -1.46 -19.90 9.62
N HIS A 68 -1.91 -19.13 8.63
CA HIS A 68 -2.04 -19.60 7.25
C HIS A 68 -0.75 -19.49 6.42
N TYR A 69 -0.01 -18.38 6.55
CA TYR A 69 1.16 -18.06 5.72
C TYR A 69 2.50 -18.16 6.47
N GLY A 70 2.48 -18.42 7.78
CA GLY A 70 3.66 -18.52 8.64
C GLY A 70 3.94 -17.23 9.44
N ALA A 71 4.39 -17.39 10.69
CA ALA A 71 4.65 -16.29 11.61
C ALA A 71 5.61 -15.24 11.04
N GLU A 72 6.71 -15.70 10.45
CA GLU A 72 7.76 -14.87 9.88
C GLU A 72 7.33 -14.11 8.61
N ASN A 73 6.31 -14.60 7.90
CA ASN A 73 5.88 -13.99 6.64
C ASN A 73 4.93 -12.81 6.83
N VAL A 74 4.40 -12.61 8.04
CA VAL A 74 3.46 -11.53 8.37
C VAL A 74 4.12 -10.55 9.32
N ILE A 75 4.43 -9.39 8.77
CA ILE A 75 5.08 -8.29 9.45
C ILE A 75 4.03 -7.30 9.88
N MET A 76 3.93 -7.09 11.19
CA MET A 76 3.06 -6.09 11.78
C MET A 76 3.81 -4.75 11.86
N SER A 77 3.13 -3.64 11.59
CA SER A 77 3.66 -2.31 11.85
C SER A 77 2.64 -1.34 12.44
N ASP A 78 3.15 -0.39 13.22
CA ASP A 78 2.39 0.70 13.81
C ASP A 78 3.33 1.84 14.26
N ILE A 79 2.75 2.99 14.60
CA ILE A 79 3.45 4.15 15.19
C ILE A 79 3.57 4.06 16.72
N ILE A 80 3.14 2.94 17.32
CA ILE A 80 3.20 2.68 18.75
C ILE A 80 4.20 1.56 19.00
N LYS A 81 4.83 1.53 20.18
CA LYS A 81 5.69 0.41 20.57
C LYS A 81 4.83 -0.83 20.86
N ALA A 82 5.11 -1.94 20.18
CA ALA A 82 4.39 -3.19 20.39
C ALA A 82 4.60 -3.75 21.82
N PRO A 83 3.55 -4.31 22.44
CA PRO A 83 3.69 -5.04 23.69
C PRO A 83 4.46 -6.34 23.49
N LYS A 84 5.08 -6.87 24.55
CA LYS A 84 5.91 -8.09 24.50
C LYS A 84 5.20 -9.28 23.85
N GLN A 85 3.88 -9.40 24.05
CA GLN A 85 3.07 -10.48 23.46
C GLN A 85 3.09 -10.45 21.93
N ILE A 86 3.03 -9.27 21.31
CA ILE A 86 3.05 -9.12 19.85
C ILE A 86 4.45 -9.40 19.30
N LEU A 87 5.50 -8.93 19.99
CA LEU A 87 6.89 -9.19 19.64
C LEU A 87 7.24 -10.68 19.70
N ASN A 88 6.72 -11.39 20.69
CA ASN A 88 6.92 -12.84 20.82
C ASN A 88 6.16 -13.64 19.75
N ALA A 89 5.11 -13.08 19.16
CA ALA A 89 4.27 -13.76 18.19
C ALA A 89 4.79 -13.66 16.74
N GLY A 90 5.80 -12.83 16.48
CA GLY A 90 6.43 -12.69 15.17
C GLY A 90 6.90 -11.26 14.86
N PRO A 91 7.37 -11.01 13.63
CA PRO A 91 8.02 -9.76 13.26
C PRO A 91 7.13 -8.53 13.44
N TYR A 92 7.70 -7.49 14.03
CA TYR A 92 7.08 -6.19 14.23
C TYR A 92 8.06 -5.07 13.87
N ILE A 93 7.58 -4.03 13.20
CA ILE A 93 8.39 -2.89 12.78
C ILE A 93 7.64 -1.61 13.13
N TYR A 94 8.35 -0.62 13.68
CA TYR A 94 7.80 0.72 13.80
C TYR A 94 7.75 1.36 12.41
N ALA A 95 6.57 1.77 11.96
CA ALA A 95 6.40 2.43 10.67
C ALA A 95 5.33 3.51 10.75
N ASP A 96 5.70 4.71 10.30
CA ASP A 96 4.77 5.81 10.05
C ASP A 96 4.46 5.86 8.55
N ILE A 97 3.18 5.93 8.21
CA ILE A 97 2.70 6.01 6.83
C ILE A 97 3.00 7.38 6.19
N LEU A 98 3.29 8.39 7.01
CA LEU A 98 3.71 9.71 6.55
C LEU A 98 5.20 9.72 6.15
N ASP A 99 6.00 8.79 6.66
CA ASP A 99 7.41 8.64 6.28
C ASP A 99 7.54 7.73 5.06
N PHE A 100 7.42 8.34 3.88
CA PHE A 100 7.52 7.66 2.59
C PHE A 100 8.83 6.87 2.44
N LYS A 101 9.95 7.41 2.92
CA LYS A 101 11.28 6.78 2.74
C LYS A 101 11.43 5.56 3.62
N ASN A 102 11.06 5.66 4.89
CA ASN A 102 11.07 4.51 5.80
C ASN A 102 10.14 3.40 5.27
N LEU A 103 8.93 3.75 4.84
CA LEU A 103 7.99 2.76 4.29
C LEU A 103 8.53 2.09 3.02
N GLN A 104 9.20 2.85 2.15
CA GLN A 104 9.90 2.33 0.97
C GLN A 104 11.01 1.35 1.35
N GLU A 105 11.85 1.69 2.33
CA GLU A 105 12.92 0.82 2.82
C GLU A 105 12.37 -0.48 3.39
N ILE A 106 11.28 -0.42 4.16
CA ILE A 106 10.60 -1.61 4.69
C ILE A 106 10.12 -2.50 3.53
N ILE A 107 9.46 -1.94 2.52
CA ILE A 107 8.98 -2.69 1.37
C ILE A 107 10.11 -3.40 0.63
N VAL A 108 11.23 -2.70 0.42
CA VAL A 108 12.38 -3.23 -0.31
C VAL A 108 13.13 -4.29 0.50
N ASN A 109 13.44 -4.00 1.76
CA ASN A 109 14.26 -4.84 2.63
C ASN A 109 13.54 -6.14 2.98
N TYR A 110 12.25 -6.06 3.31
CA TYR A 110 11.44 -7.23 3.68
C TYR A 110 10.74 -7.89 2.50
N ARG A 111 10.94 -7.34 1.28
CA ARG A 111 10.41 -7.87 0.01
C ARG A 111 8.91 -8.10 0.06
N ILE A 112 8.18 -7.09 0.50
CA ILE A 112 6.73 -7.16 0.70
C ILE A 112 6.05 -7.47 -0.64
N ASP A 113 5.04 -8.33 -0.59
CA ASP A 113 4.16 -8.66 -1.71
C ASP A 113 2.78 -8.04 -1.52
N TRP A 114 2.22 -8.21 -0.32
CA TRP A 114 0.88 -7.76 0.03
C TRP A 114 0.98 -6.74 1.16
N LEU A 115 0.25 -5.63 1.03
CA LEU A 115 0.19 -4.58 2.03
C LEU A 115 -1.28 -4.40 2.44
N VAL A 116 -1.54 -4.65 3.71
CA VAL A 116 -2.83 -4.40 4.36
C VAL A 116 -2.70 -3.08 5.13
N HIS A 117 -3.49 -2.09 4.75
CA HIS A 117 -3.42 -0.75 5.32
C HIS A 117 -4.57 -0.51 6.29
N PHE A 118 -4.28 -0.53 7.60
CA PHE A 118 -5.25 -0.19 8.66
C PHE A 118 -4.91 1.10 9.39
N SER A 119 -3.84 1.79 9.00
CA SER A 119 -3.44 3.06 9.62
C SER A 119 -4.40 4.16 9.19
N ALA A 120 -5.33 4.53 10.07
CA ALA A 120 -6.25 5.63 9.86
C ALA A 120 -6.64 6.25 11.21
N LEU A 121 -6.98 7.54 11.19
CA LEU A 121 -7.66 8.22 12.29
C LEU A 121 -9.17 8.14 12.08
N LEU A 122 -9.87 7.65 13.11
CA LEU A 122 -11.34 7.59 13.16
C LEU A 122 -11.92 8.99 13.36
N SER A 123 -13.13 9.22 12.85
CA SER A 123 -13.84 10.51 12.90
C SER A 123 -13.95 11.09 14.32
N ALA A 124 -14.22 10.26 15.32
CA ALA A 124 -14.29 10.71 16.73
C ALA A 124 -13.03 11.45 17.22
N ILE A 125 -11.85 11.15 16.67
CA ILE A 125 -10.58 11.84 16.98
C ILE A 125 -10.23 12.86 15.87
N GLY A 126 -10.64 12.58 14.64
CA GLY A 126 -10.37 13.42 13.48
C GLY A 126 -11.18 14.72 13.46
N GLU A 127 -12.36 14.75 14.09
CA GLU A 127 -13.18 15.97 14.23
C GLU A 127 -12.48 17.03 15.09
N ASP A 128 -11.83 16.60 16.18
CA ASP A 128 -11.07 17.49 17.05
C ASP A 128 -9.78 18.00 16.39
N ASN A 129 -9.23 17.25 15.44
CA ASN A 129 -7.99 17.60 14.75
C ASN A 129 -8.01 17.24 13.26
N VAL A 130 -8.80 18.03 12.51
CA VAL A 130 -8.97 17.88 11.06
C VAL A 130 -7.63 17.92 10.29
N PRO A 131 -6.67 18.83 10.61
CA PRO A 131 -5.38 18.83 9.90
C PRO A 131 -4.61 17.51 10.05
N LEU A 132 -4.62 16.91 11.24
CA LEU A 132 -3.97 15.62 11.47
C LEU A 132 -4.70 14.49 10.75
N ALA A 133 -6.03 14.48 10.77
CA ALA A 133 -6.85 13.50 10.05
C ALA A 133 -6.58 13.54 8.54
N MET A 134 -6.50 14.74 7.94
CA MET A 134 -6.18 14.89 6.52
C MET A 134 -4.78 14.36 6.19
N ARG A 135 -3.78 14.65 7.02
CA ARG A 135 -2.42 14.11 6.81
C ARG A 135 -2.43 12.59 6.89
N VAL A 136 -2.96 12.00 7.96
CA VAL A 136 -2.92 10.54 8.12
C VAL A 136 -3.76 9.82 7.06
N ASN A 137 -5.02 10.22 6.88
CA ASN A 137 -5.96 9.47 6.04
C ASN A 137 -5.79 9.74 4.55
N VAL A 138 -5.40 10.95 4.14
CA VAL A 138 -5.23 11.31 2.72
C VAL A 138 -3.79 11.19 2.29
N GLU A 139 -2.87 11.92 2.93
CA GLU A 139 -1.45 11.91 2.56
C GLU A 139 -0.82 10.53 2.85
N GLY A 140 -1.13 9.92 4.00
CA GLY A 140 -0.66 8.58 4.33
C GLY A 140 -1.17 7.51 3.38
N LEU A 141 -2.44 7.54 3.00
CA LEU A 141 -3.00 6.62 2.00
C LEU A 141 -2.35 6.84 0.62
N HIS A 142 -2.16 8.10 0.21
CA HIS A 142 -1.48 8.44 -1.04
C HIS A 142 -0.07 7.84 -1.10
N ASN A 143 0.70 7.94 -0.01
CA ASN A 143 2.03 7.33 0.08
C ASN A 143 1.99 5.82 -0.12
N VAL A 144 1.05 5.14 0.54
CA VAL A 144 0.87 3.68 0.40
C VAL A 144 0.50 3.30 -1.04
N MET A 145 -0.41 4.04 -1.68
CA MET A 145 -0.83 3.77 -3.06
C MET A 145 0.33 3.98 -4.05
N GLU A 146 1.11 5.04 -3.90
CA GLU A 146 2.24 5.33 -4.78
C GLU A 146 3.32 4.24 -4.65
N LEU A 147 3.65 3.81 -3.44
CA LEU A 147 4.58 2.70 -3.22
C LEU A 147 4.04 1.38 -3.78
N ALA A 148 2.75 1.12 -3.61
CA ALA A 148 2.12 -0.08 -4.17
C ALA A 148 2.23 -0.12 -5.70
N LYS A 149 2.01 1.02 -6.36
CA LYS A 149 2.19 1.17 -7.81
C LYS A 149 3.64 0.98 -8.22
N GLN A 150 4.59 1.62 -7.54
CA GLN A 150 6.02 1.53 -7.85
C GLN A 150 6.56 0.10 -7.71
N TYR A 151 6.21 -0.61 -6.64
CA TYR A 151 6.75 -1.93 -6.32
C TYR A 151 5.84 -3.10 -6.75
N ARG A 152 4.70 -2.81 -7.40
CA ARG A 152 3.70 -3.80 -7.84
C ARG A 152 3.20 -4.67 -6.68
N LEU A 153 2.83 -4.02 -5.58
CA LEU A 153 2.26 -4.67 -4.40
C LEU A 153 0.77 -4.93 -4.61
N LYS A 154 0.25 -5.98 -3.97
CA LYS A 154 -1.20 -6.11 -3.80
C LYS A 154 -1.60 -5.34 -2.55
N ILE A 155 -2.54 -4.42 -2.66
CA ILE A 155 -3.00 -3.63 -1.51
C ILE A 155 -4.41 -4.04 -1.08
N PHE A 156 -4.64 -4.04 0.22
CA PHE A 156 -5.97 -4.09 0.80
C PHE A 156 -6.13 -2.89 1.73
N VAL A 157 -7.14 -2.08 1.46
CA VAL A 157 -7.52 -0.92 2.26
C VAL A 157 -8.99 -1.13 2.63
N PRO A 158 -9.34 -1.30 3.91
CA PRO A 158 -10.74 -1.39 4.30
C PRO A 158 -11.41 -0.02 4.13
N SER A 159 -12.66 -0.04 3.70
CA SER A 159 -13.54 1.13 3.81
C SER A 159 -14.46 0.99 5.02
N THR A 160 -15.11 2.09 5.39
CA THR A 160 -16.12 2.11 6.45
C THR A 160 -17.49 2.46 5.85
N ILE A 161 -18.54 2.07 6.56
CA ILE A 161 -19.93 2.45 6.25
C ILE A 161 -20.14 3.97 6.35
N GLY A 162 -19.30 4.70 7.11
CA GLY A 162 -19.36 6.17 7.25
C GLY A 162 -19.10 6.95 5.95
N ALA A 163 -18.51 6.31 4.94
CA ALA A 163 -18.36 6.89 3.60
C ALA A 163 -19.64 6.77 2.75
N LEU A 164 -20.69 6.13 3.26
CA LEU A 164 -21.98 6.06 2.59
C LEU A 164 -22.83 7.28 2.99
N ASP A 165 -22.86 8.27 2.13
CA ASP A 165 -23.95 9.23 2.10
C ASP A 165 -25.27 8.46 1.97
N GLN A 166 -26.25 8.82 2.80
CA GLN A 166 -27.64 8.31 2.91
C GLN A 166 -28.19 7.59 1.67
N THR A 167 -27.79 6.33 1.46
CA THR A 167 -28.33 5.48 0.40
C THR A 167 -29.36 4.54 1.02
N PRO A 168 -30.51 4.31 0.36
CA PRO A 168 -31.62 3.55 0.95
C PRO A 168 -31.21 2.11 1.28
N PRO A 169 -31.89 1.48 2.27
CA PRO A 169 -31.46 0.21 2.86
C PRO A 169 -31.56 -0.91 1.82
N GLY A 170 -30.43 -1.46 1.39
CA GLY A 170 -30.45 -2.60 0.48
C GLY A 170 -29.14 -3.00 -0.21
N ILE A 171 -28.07 -2.20 -0.14
CA ILE A 171 -26.82 -2.55 -0.84
C ILE A 171 -25.64 -2.47 0.13
N LEU A 172 -25.19 -3.64 0.59
CA LEU A 172 -23.94 -3.80 1.33
C LEU A 172 -22.78 -3.66 0.33
N LEU A 173 -22.12 -2.50 0.29
CA LEU A 173 -20.98 -2.29 -0.59
C LEU A 173 -19.74 -3.00 -0.03
N GLN A 174 -19.46 -4.17 -0.58
CA GLN A 174 -18.22 -4.92 -0.40
C GLN A 174 -17.10 -4.22 -1.19
N ILE A 175 -16.15 -3.57 -0.52
CA ILE A 175 -15.00 -2.96 -1.21
C ILE A 175 -13.86 -3.97 -1.35
N SER A 176 -13.75 -4.47 -2.58
CA SER A 176 -12.55 -5.08 -3.16
C SER A 176 -11.69 -3.96 -3.73
N VAL A 177 -10.47 -3.75 -3.22
CA VAL A 177 -9.54 -2.80 -3.84
C VAL A 177 -8.88 -3.49 -5.04
N CYS A 178 -9.53 -3.39 -6.21
CA CYS A 178 -8.85 -3.52 -7.48
C CYS A 178 -9.59 -2.70 -8.56
N LYS A 179 -8.88 -1.68 -9.08
CA LYS A 179 -9.26 -0.61 -10.03
C LYS A 179 -10.01 0.57 -9.40
N ASP A 180 -9.25 1.66 -9.28
CA ASP A 180 -9.66 3.05 -9.11
C ASP A 180 -9.99 3.50 -7.66
N LEU A 181 -9.42 4.65 -7.29
CA LEU A 181 -9.18 5.16 -5.93
C LEU A 181 -10.40 5.05 -4.99
N ALA A 182 -10.23 4.41 -3.84
CA ALA A 182 -11.08 4.62 -2.67
C ALA A 182 -10.41 5.66 -1.76
N LEU A 183 -10.92 6.89 -1.77
CA LEU A 183 -10.53 7.95 -0.83
C LEU A 183 -11.57 8.00 0.29
N PHE A 184 -11.12 7.86 1.54
CA PHE A 184 -11.95 8.14 2.70
C PHE A 184 -12.08 9.67 2.86
N MET A 185 -13.25 10.22 2.57
CA MET A 185 -13.63 11.58 2.99
C MET A 185 -15.00 11.51 3.66
N GLU A 186 -15.04 11.44 4.98
CA GLU A 186 -16.17 12.02 5.70
C GLU A 186 -15.95 13.54 5.70
N PHE A 187 -16.75 14.28 4.92
CA PHE A 187 -16.86 15.72 5.12
C PHE A 187 -17.45 15.95 6.52
N PRO A 188 -16.81 16.76 7.39
CA PRO A 188 -17.48 17.18 8.61
C PRO A 188 -18.76 17.90 8.22
N LYS A 189 -19.86 17.60 8.91
CA LYS A 189 -21.12 18.35 8.84
C LYS A 189 -20.88 19.80 9.28
N PHE A 190 -20.32 20.62 8.40
CA PHE A 190 -20.22 22.05 8.54
C PHE A 190 -21.22 22.67 7.57
N MET A 191 -22.49 22.67 7.96
CA MET A 191 -23.41 23.71 7.52
C MET A 191 -23.30 24.82 8.57
N PRO A 192 -22.51 25.88 8.36
CA PRO A 192 -22.80 27.12 9.05
C PRO A 192 -24.17 27.58 8.56
N SER A 193 -25.06 27.88 9.50
CA SER A 193 -26.39 28.45 9.32
C SER A 193 -26.34 29.88 8.75
N TYR A 194 -25.63 30.07 7.64
CA TYR A 194 -25.38 31.35 6.98
C TYR A 194 -25.74 31.33 5.49
N LEU A 195 -26.77 30.56 5.11
CA LEU A 195 -27.53 30.75 3.87
C LEU A 195 -29.02 30.49 4.12
N ALA A 196 -29.55 31.20 5.12
CA ALA A 196 -30.99 31.41 5.28
C ALA A 196 -31.25 32.91 5.47
N LYS A 197 -31.12 33.65 4.38
CA LYS A 197 -31.90 34.87 4.09
C LYS A 197 -32.12 34.94 2.59
#